data_AF-A0A962EER7-F1
#
_entry.id   AF-A0A962EER7-F1
#
_cell.length_a   1.000
_cell.length_b   1.000
_cell.length_c   1.000
_cell.angle_alpha   90.00
_cell.angle_beta   90.00
_cell.angle_gamma   90.00
#
_symmetry.space_group_name_H-M   'P 1'
#
loop_
_entity.id
_entity.type
_entity.pdbx_description
1 polymer ?
#
loop_
_entity_poly.entity_id
_entity_poly.type
_entity_poly.pdbx_seq_one_letter_code
_entity_poly.pdbx_strand_id
1 'polypeptide(L)'
;MKTQQAEHSTGPGAVQTPAPLPAQLVAGSFLGHVLSAALLCTLAVSAAQAQSSPRLLSGLNGSNGFKIDGALADDQLGDAVSNAGDVNGDGLDDLLVGAPGADPNGSLSGSSYVLFGQSGGFASPLSVSTLTGNSGFQLNGEAMFDFSGSSLAGAGDVNGDGLDDFLIGAFSAQPNGANSGRAYLVFGTTTGFPSPLALSALNGSNGVQ
;
A
#
# COMPACT_ATOMS: atom_id res chain seq x y z
N MET A 1 69.77 39.55 12.96
CA MET A 1 69.60 39.63 14.43
C MET A 1 69.93 38.27 15.04
N LYS A 2 70.47 38.24 16.27
CA LYS A 2 70.88 37.02 16.98
C LYS A 2 69.90 36.71 18.13
N THR A 3 69.93 35.46 18.62
CA THR A 3 69.65 35.05 20.03
C THR A 3 68.21 35.26 20.56
N GLN A 4 67.69 34.55 21.58
CA GLN A 4 68.27 33.54 22.50
C GLN A 4 67.20 32.57 23.07
N GLN A 5 67.65 31.59 23.85
CA GLN A 5 66.86 30.67 24.69
C GLN A 5 66.19 31.38 25.88
N ALA A 6 65.22 30.71 26.52
CA ALA A 6 65.05 30.74 27.99
C ALA A 6 64.31 29.48 28.49
N GLU A 7 64.88 28.80 29.47
CA GLU A 7 64.22 27.75 30.27
C GLU A 7 63.77 28.34 31.63
N HIS A 8 62.73 27.76 32.24
CA HIS A 8 62.37 27.96 33.65
C HIS A 8 61.56 26.73 34.10
N SER A 9 62.03 25.77 34.92
CA SER A 9 62.76 25.79 36.19
C SER A 9 62.01 26.39 37.39
N THR A 10 61.29 25.54 38.12
CA THR A 10 61.34 25.49 39.60
C THR A 10 60.96 24.10 40.11
N GLY A 11 61.77 23.57 41.03
CA GLY A 11 61.50 22.34 41.75
C GLY A 11 60.91 22.59 43.16
N PRO A 12 61.40 21.93 44.23
CA PRO A 12 60.53 21.02 45.00
C PRO A 12 60.30 21.41 46.48
N GLY A 13 59.29 20.80 47.11
CA GLY A 13 59.06 20.81 48.57
C GLY A 13 57.92 19.86 48.97
N ALA A 14 58.22 18.74 49.67
CA ALA A 14 58.14 18.58 51.13
C ALA A 14 56.73 18.19 51.63
N VAL A 15 56.39 16.90 51.76
CA VAL A 15 56.63 16.01 52.93
C VAL A 15 55.90 16.45 54.21
N GLN A 16 54.83 15.72 54.57
CA GLN A 16 54.39 15.50 55.96
C GLN A 16 53.76 14.10 56.15
N THR A 17 54.28 13.37 57.15
CA THR A 17 53.70 12.20 57.89
C THR A 17 54.23 12.34 59.33
N PRO A 18 53.57 11.89 60.42
CA PRO A 18 52.84 10.62 60.65
C PRO A 18 51.34 10.88 60.95
N ALA A 19 50.51 10.16 61.72
CA ALA A 19 50.68 9.05 62.68
C ALA A 19 49.40 8.17 62.82
N PRO A 20 49.47 6.96 63.41
CA PRO A 20 48.36 6.00 63.40
C PRO A 20 47.49 6.03 64.68
N LEU A 21 46.23 5.58 64.56
CA LEU A 21 45.40 5.14 65.70
C LEU A 21 44.59 3.87 65.36
N PRO A 22 44.23 3.02 66.35
CA PRO A 22 43.81 1.63 66.12
C PRO A 22 42.32 1.36 66.40
N ALA A 23 41.88 0.11 66.10
CA ALA A 23 40.85 -0.67 66.85
C ALA A 23 39.38 -0.15 66.83
N GLN A 24 38.32 -0.97 66.84
CA GLN A 24 38.14 -2.43 66.66
C GLN A 24 36.88 -2.70 65.82
N LEU A 25 36.78 -3.92 65.29
CA LEU A 25 35.55 -4.51 64.78
C LEU A 25 34.53 -4.71 65.93
N VAL A 26 33.31 -4.15 65.81
CA VAL A 26 32.17 -4.51 66.68
C VAL A 26 31.06 -5.09 65.80
N ALA A 27 30.51 -6.22 66.24
CA ALA A 27 29.65 -7.09 65.45
C ALA A 27 28.16 -6.95 65.80
N GLY A 28 27.30 -7.11 64.77
CA GLY A 28 25.88 -7.44 64.92
C GLY A 28 24.96 -6.33 65.48
N SER A 29 23.64 -6.37 65.27
CA SER A 29 22.81 -7.31 64.50
C SER A 29 21.36 -6.76 64.37
N PHE A 30 20.53 -7.43 63.57
CA PHE A 30 19.06 -7.39 63.53
C PHE A 30 18.29 -6.23 62.84
N LEU A 31 17.32 -6.69 62.03
CA LEU A 31 16.01 -6.11 61.67
C LEU A 31 15.96 -4.90 60.71
N GLY A 32 15.58 -5.14 59.44
CA GLY A 32 15.34 -4.07 58.47
C GLY A 32 15.00 -4.47 57.03
N HIS A 33 13.98 -5.33 56.82
CA HIS A 33 13.26 -5.52 55.55
C HIS A 33 14.08 -5.74 54.25
N VAL A 34 14.43 -7.00 53.98
CA VAL A 34 14.69 -7.45 52.59
C VAL A 34 13.34 -7.61 51.89
N LEU A 35 12.78 -6.52 51.36
CA LEU A 35 11.54 -6.58 50.57
C LEU A 35 11.78 -6.27 49.09
N SER A 36 12.21 -7.32 48.39
CA SER A 36 12.00 -7.61 46.96
C SER A 36 12.32 -6.53 45.91
N ALA A 37 13.26 -6.86 45.01
CA ALA A 37 13.53 -6.14 43.77
C ALA A 37 12.43 -6.28 42.69
N ALA A 38 11.16 -6.41 43.09
CA ALA A 38 10.02 -6.65 42.21
C ALA A 38 9.21 -5.38 41.84
N LEU A 39 9.48 -4.23 42.47
CA LEU A 39 8.61 -3.04 42.36
C LEU A 39 9.02 -2.03 41.26
N LEU A 40 10.16 -2.22 40.59
CA LEU A 40 10.58 -1.39 39.44
C LEU A 40 10.25 -2.01 38.07
N CYS A 41 9.62 -3.18 38.04
CA CYS A 41 9.27 -3.90 36.79
C CYS A 41 7.75 -4.05 36.58
N THR A 42 6.94 -3.15 37.15
CA THR A 42 5.46 -3.18 37.03
C THR A 42 4.86 -1.97 36.32
N LEU A 43 5.65 -0.96 35.95
CA LEU A 43 5.19 0.25 35.25
C LEU A 43 5.43 0.24 33.72
N ALA A 44 5.99 -0.83 33.17
CA ALA A 44 6.33 -0.95 31.73
C ALA A 44 5.57 -2.07 30.99
N VAL A 45 4.56 -2.70 31.60
CA VAL A 45 3.71 -3.72 30.95
C VAL A 45 2.26 -3.23 30.81
N SER A 46 2.12 -2.03 30.23
CA SER A 46 0.81 -1.44 29.86
C SER A 46 0.84 -0.69 28.53
N ALA A 47 1.96 -0.70 27.79
CA ALA A 47 2.14 -0.01 26.50
C ALA A 47 2.35 -0.96 25.30
N ALA A 48 2.27 -2.28 25.49
CA ALA A 48 2.67 -3.28 24.48
C ALA A 48 1.61 -4.37 24.21
N GLN A 49 0.32 -4.06 24.40
CA GLN A 49 -0.78 -4.85 23.85
C GLN A 49 -1.84 -3.93 23.23
N ALA A 50 -1.43 -3.20 22.19
CA ALA A 50 -2.37 -2.76 21.16
C ALA A 50 -2.85 -4.01 20.38
N GLN A 51 -3.69 -4.84 21.01
CA GLN A 51 -4.52 -5.78 20.27
C GLN A 51 -5.46 -4.92 19.42
N SER A 52 -5.11 -4.74 18.15
CA SER A 52 -6.01 -4.20 17.16
C SER A 52 -7.21 -5.14 17.09
N SER A 53 -8.33 -4.74 17.70
CA SER A 53 -9.60 -5.46 17.58
C SER A 53 -9.86 -5.79 16.11
N PRO A 54 -10.30 -7.00 15.76
CA PRO A 54 -10.51 -7.40 14.38
C PRO A 54 -11.43 -6.39 13.71
N ARG A 55 -10.89 -5.68 12.71
CA ARG A 55 -11.56 -4.53 12.14
C ARG A 55 -12.65 -5.00 11.17
N LEU A 56 -13.89 -4.90 11.60
CA LEU A 56 -15.05 -5.34 10.82
C LEU A 56 -15.16 -4.54 9.52
N LEU A 57 -15.40 -5.24 8.40
CA LEU A 57 -15.59 -4.61 7.09
C LEU A 57 -16.85 -3.72 7.02
N SER A 58 -17.79 -3.88 7.95
CA SER A 58 -18.91 -2.97 8.16
C SER A 58 -18.49 -1.58 8.68
N GLY A 59 -17.29 -1.46 9.28
CA GLY A 59 -16.71 -0.21 9.79
C GLY A 59 -15.78 0.53 8.81
N LEU A 60 -15.77 0.14 7.53
CA LEU A 60 -15.05 0.85 6.47
C LEU A 60 -15.77 2.17 6.16
N ASN A 61 -15.07 3.30 6.36
CA ASN A 61 -15.65 4.65 6.36
C ASN A 61 -14.97 5.64 5.40
N GLY A 62 -14.13 5.16 4.48
CA GLY A 62 -13.43 6.00 3.51
C GLY A 62 -12.05 6.48 3.98
N SER A 63 -11.96 6.98 5.22
CA SER A 63 -10.70 7.41 5.83
C SER A 63 -9.82 6.23 6.27
N ASN A 64 -10.43 5.12 6.64
CA ASN A 64 -9.72 3.93 7.13
C ASN A 64 -9.63 2.81 6.06
N GLY A 65 -10.33 2.96 4.93
CA GLY A 65 -10.62 1.94 3.93
C GLY A 65 -12.10 2.01 3.52
N PHE A 66 -12.46 1.43 2.38
CA PHE A 66 -13.77 1.62 1.76
C PHE A 66 -14.31 0.34 1.11
N LYS A 67 -15.60 0.35 0.77
CA LYS A 67 -16.29 -0.70 0.00
C LYS A 67 -16.54 -0.19 -1.41
N ILE A 68 -16.55 -1.10 -2.38
CA ILE A 68 -16.90 -0.79 -3.77
C ILE A 68 -18.17 -1.57 -4.10
N ASP A 69 -19.21 -0.86 -4.54
CA ASP A 69 -20.50 -1.44 -4.93
C ASP A 69 -20.60 -1.54 -6.46
N GLY A 70 -21.15 -2.66 -6.95
CA GLY A 70 -21.40 -2.93 -8.38
C GLY A 70 -22.47 -2.04 -9.00
N ALA A 71 -22.50 -1.96 -10.33
CA ALA A 71 -23.45 -1.11 -11.04
C ALA A 71 -24.86 -1.72 -11.05
N LEU A 72 -24.98 -3.02 -11.35
CA LEU A 72 -26.22 -3.76 -11.47
C LEU A 72 -26.17 -5.10 -10.70
N ALA A 73 -27.31 -5.78 -10.64
CA ALA A 73 -27.39 -7.15 -10.14
C ALA A 73 -26.67 -8.11 -11.09
N ASP A 74 -26.11 -9.20 -10.56
CA ASP A 74 -25.43 -10.28 -11.29
C ASP A 74 -24.17 -9.89 -12.09
N ASP A 75 -23.76 -8.61 -12.12
CA ASP A 75 -22.51 -8.09 -12.70
C ASP A 75 -21.23 -8.81 -12.19
N GLN A 76 -21.29 -9.41 -10.99
CA GLN A 76 -20.17 -10.10 -10.33
C GLN A 76 -18.94 -9.19 -10.10
N LEU A 77 -19.17 -7.92 -9.71
CA LEU A 77 -18.08 -7.01 -9.34
C LEU A 77 -17.22 -7.60 -8.21
N GLY A 78 -15.91 -7.65 -8.42
CA GLY A 78 -14.93 -8.13 -7.46
C GLY A 78 -14.55 -9.61 -7.64
N ASP A 79 -15.01 -10.28 -8.69
CA ASP A 79 -14.58 -11.64 -9.06
C ASP A 79 -13.06 -11.71 -9.30
N ALA A 80 -12.51 -10.67 -9.92
CA ALA A 80 -11.08 -10.40 -10.00
C ALA A 80 -10.76 -9.00 -9.46
N VAL A 81 -9.58 -8.85 -8.83
CA VAL A 81 -9.01 -7.57 -8.41
C VAL A 81 -7.50 -7.55 -8.62
N SER A 82 -6.94 -6.39 -8.96
CA SER A 82 -5.49 -6.20 -9.05
C SER A 82 -5.10 -4.75 -8.77
N ASN A 83 -3.83 -4.52 -8.49
CA ASN A 83 -3.21 -3.20 -8.58
C ASN A 83 -2.92 -2.92 -10.08
N ALA A 84 -3.15 -1.69 -10.53
CA ALA A 84 -2.93 -1.28 -11.92
C ALA A 84 -1.57 -0.60 -12.15
N GLY A 85 -0.91 -0.15 -11.08
CA GLY A 85 0.14 0.87 -11.10
C GLY A 85 -0.43 2.29 -11.20
N ASP A 86 0.41 3.29 -11.41
CA ASP A 86 -0.01 4.66 -11.72
C ASP A 86 -0.29 4.78 -13.23
N VAL A 87 -1.55 4.56 -13.63
CA VAL A 87 -1.93 4.53 -15.07
C VAL A 87 -2.31 5.91 -15.60
N ASN A 88 -2.42 6.91 -14.72
CA ASN A 88 -2.87 8.26 -15.05
C ASN A 88 -1.75 9.32 -14.91
N GLY A 89 -0.65 9.00 -14.23
CA GLY A 89 0.52 9.84 -14.01
C GLY A 89 0.41 10.85 -12.87
N ASP A 90 -0.46 10.63 -11.87
CA ASP A 90 -0.63 11.53 -10.71
C ASP A 90 0.27 11.18 -9.51
N GLY A 91 0.98 10.05 -9.58
CA GLY A 91 1.90 9.56 -8.55
C GLY A 91 1.26 8.65 -7.49
N LEU A 92 0.04 8.14 -7.73
CA LEU A 92 -0.68 7.23 -6.84
C LEU A 92 -1.10 5.94 -7.57
N ASP A 93 -0.86 4.78 -6.96
CA ASP A 93 -1.32 3.49 -7.49
C ASP A 93 -2.86 3.43 -7.66
N ASP A 94 -3.29 3.01 -8.84
CA ASP A 94 -4.67 2.78 -9.23
C ASP A 94 -5.10 1.30 -9.02
N LEU A 95 -6.41 1.03 -9.05
CA LEU A 95 -6.99 -0.29 -8.78
C LEU A 95 -7.83 -0.82 -9.95
N LEU A 96 -7.63 -2.10 -10.30
CA LEU A 96 -8.48 -2.84 -11.24
C LEU A 96 -9.51 -3.69 -10.47
N VAL A 97 -10.77 -3.62 -10.89
CA VAL A 97 -11.86 -4.46 -10.37
C VAL A 97 -12.67 -5.05 -11.52
N GLY A 98 -12.82 -6.37 -11.53
CA GLY A 98 -13.48 -7.13 -12.59
C GLY A 98 -14.96 -7.33 -12.32
N ALA A 99 -15.77 -7.32 -13.37
CA ALA A 99 -17.20 -7.62 -13.36
C ALA A 99 -17.56 -8.48 -14.59
N PRO A 100 -17.13 -9.75 -14.66
CA PRO A 100 -17.32 -10.60 -15.83
C PRO A 100 -18.79 -10.97 -16.10
N GLY A 101 -19.68 -10.71 -15.14
CA GLY A 101 -21.13 -10.87 -15.29
C GLY A 101 -21.83 -9.69 -15.96
N ALA A 102 -21.15 -8.56 -16.16
CA ALA A 102 -21.77 -7.35 -16.71
C ALA A 102 -22.09 -7.47 -18.21
N ASP A 103 -23.09 -6.70 -18.66
CA ASP A 103 -23.68 -6.85 -20.01
C ASP A 103 -23.48 -5.65 -20.98
N PRO A 104 -22.36 -4.88 -20.97
CA PRO A 104 -22.25 -3.62 -21.74
C PRO A 104 -22.43 -3.79 -23.25
N ASN A 105 -22.04 -4.94 -23.81
CA ASN A 105 -22.17 -5.27 -25.24
C ASN A 105 -22.88 -6.63 -25.45
N GLY A 106 -23.83 -6.95 -24.57
CA GLY A 106 -24.60 -8.20 -24.58
C GLY A 106 -24.25 -9.13 -23.42
N SER A 107 -25.04 -10.19 -23.27
CA SER A 107 -25.02 -11.05 -22.08
C SER A 107 -23.62 -11.61 -21.79
N LEU A 108 -23.12 -11.41 -20.57
CA LEU A 108 -21.82 -11.89 -20.09
C LEU A 108 -20.64 -11.44 -20.98
N SER A 109 -20.75 -10.25 -21.58
CA SER A 109 -19.62 -9.61 -22.28
C SER A 109 -18.54 -9.14 -21.31
N GLY A 110 -18.94 -8.84 -20.08
CA GLY A 110 -18.08 -8.47 -18.98
C GLY A 110 -17.66 -7.01 -19.00
N SER A 111 -17.23 -6.53 -17.83
CA SER A 111 -16.63 -5.21 -17.65
C SER A 111 -15.44 -5.30 -16.72
N SER A 112 -14.57 -4.31 -16.80
CA SER A 112 -13.59 -4.00 -15.76
C SER A 112 -13.71 -2.54 -15.38
N TYR A 113 -13.22 -2.18 -14.20
CA TYR A 113 -13.19 -0.81 -13.73
C TYR A 113 -11.79 -0.48 -13.26
N VAL A 114 -11.23 0.63 -13.74
CA VAL A 114 -10.09 1.30 -13.12
C VAL A 114 -10.66 2.31 -12.12
N LEU A 115 -10.19 2.29 -10.88
CA LEU A 115 -10.45 3.31 -9.87
C LEU A 115 -9.15 4.04 -9.60
N PHE A 116 -9.16 5.37 -9.73
CA PHE A 116 -7.93 6.14 -9.54
C PHE A 116 -7.57 6.31 -8.06
N GLY A 117 -6.27 6.30 -7.78
CA GLY A 117 -5.71 6.64 -6.48
C GLY A 117 -6.11 8.05 -6.05
N GLN A 118 -6.27 8.27 -4.74
CA GLN A 118 -6.41 9.64 -4.21
C GLN A 118 -5.98 9.75 -2.75
N SER A 119 -5.36 10.87 -2.40
CA SER A 119 -4.91 11.19 -1.03
C SER A 119 -6.04 11.60 -0.07
N GLY A 120 -7.23 11.92 -0.58
CA GLY A 120 -8.39 12.36 0.21
C GLY A 120 -9.17 11.25 0.93
N GLY A 121 -8.80 9.98 0.72
CA GLY A 121 -9.67 8.84 1.02
C GLY A 121 -10.82 8.71 0.02
N PHE A 122 -11.65 7.67 0.19
CA PHE A 122 -12.71 7.33 -0.77
C PHE A 122 -14.11 7.44 -0.14
N ALA A 123 -15.16 7.50 -0.96
CA ALA A 123 -16.51 7.24 -0.47
C ALA A 123 -16.63 5.78 0.03
N SER A 124 -17.46 5.52 1.05
CA SER A 124 -17.72 4.15 1.53
C SER A 124 -19.21 3.94 1.83
N PRO A 125 -19.94 3.20 0.96
CA PRO A 125 -19.46 2.63 -0.29
C PRO A 125 -19.17 3.68 -1.37
N LEU A 126 -18.29 3.33 -2.31
CA LEU A 126 -18.13 3.98 -3.61
C LEU A 126 -18.82 3.09 -4.66
N SER A 127 -19.71 3.63 -5.49
CA SER A 127 -20.33 2.88 -6.57
C SER A 127 -19.54 3.04 -7.87
N VAL A 128 -19.25 1.94 -8.57
CA VAL A 128 -18.59 2.01 -9.88
C VAL A 128 -19.42 2.76 -10.93
N SER A 129 -20.75 2.82 -10.76
CA SER A 129 -21.66 3.62 -11.60
C SER A 129 -21.51 5.13 -11.44
N THR A 130 -20.71 5.59 -10.46
CA THR A 130 -20.41 7.01 -10.22
C THR A 130 -19.02 7.43 -10.66
N LEU A 131 -18.24 6.51 -11.24
CA LEU A 131 -16.94 6.83 -11.82
C LEU A 131 -17.09 7.79 -13.00
N THR A 132 -16.22 8.79 -13.03
CA THR A 132 -16.00 9.69 -14.16
C THR A 132 -14.52 9.61 -14.51
N GLY A 133 -14.11 10.00 -15.72
CA GLY A 133 -12.69 9.98 -16.14
C GLY A 133 -11.72 10.83 -15.31
N ASN A 134 -12.13 11.36 -14.15
CA ASN A 134 -11.30 11.98 -13.12
C ASN A 134 -11.18 11.16 -11.81
N SER A 135 -11.98 10.11 -11.64
CA SER A 135 -11.97 9.20 -10.48
C SER A 135 -11.82 7.72 -10.86
N GLY A 136 -11.87 7.40 -12.15
CA GLY A 136 -11.73 6.07 -12.70
C GLY A 136 -12.46 5.94 -14.04
N PHE A 137 -12.59 4.74 -14.58
CA PHE A 137 -13.39 4.49 -15.78
C PHE A 137 -13.78 3.02 -15.92
N GLN A 138 -14.86 2.78 -16.66
CA GLN A 138 -15.27 1.43 -17.05
C GLN A 138 -14.59 1.03 -18.37
N LEU A 139 -14.13 -0.22 -18.44
CA LEU A 139 -13.74 -0.90 -19.67
C LEU A 139 -14.83 -1.91 -20.05
N ASN A 140 -15.36 -1.79 -21.26
CA ASN A 140 -16.41 -2.66 -21.79
C ASN A 140 -15.82 -3.83 -22.58
N GLY A 141 -16.22 -5.07 -22.26
CA GLY A 141 -15.97 -6.26 -23.07
C GLY A 141 -16.58 -6.17 -24.47
N GLU A 142 -16.09 -6.96 -25.43
CA GLU A 142 -16.44 -6.79 -26.85
C GLU A 142 -17.76 -7.44 -27.25
N ALA A 143 -17.94 -8.72 -26.92
CA ALA A 143 -19.07 -9.52 -27.38
C ALA A 143 -19.67 -10.36 -26.25
N MET A 144 -20.92 -10.80 -26.45
CA MET A 144 -21.61 -11.70 -25.51
C MET A 144 -20.79 -12.97 -25.22
N PHE A 145 -20.81 -13.40 -23.96
CA PHE A 145 -20.08 -14.56 -23.44
C PHE A 145 -18.55 -14.50 -23.56
N ASP A 146 -17.94 -13.31 -23.73
CA ASP A 146 -16.48 -13.16 -23.67
C ASP A 146 -15.93 -13.26 -22.22
N PHE A 147 -16.75 -12.90 -21.22
CA PHE A 147 -16.38 -12.78 -19.80
C PHE A 147 -15.15 -11.88 -19.56
N SER A 148 -15.13 -10.69 -20.16
CA SER A 148 -14.06 -9.72 -19.94
C SER A 148 -14.00 -9.26 -18.48
N GLY A 149 -12.79 -9.13 -17.91
CA GLY A 149 -12.59 -8.77 -16.50
C GLY A 149 -12.60 -9.96 -15.54
N SER A 150 -12.60 -11.19 -16.06
CA SER A 150 -12.44 -12.44 -15.29
C SER A 150 -11.00 -12.69 -14.83
N SER A 151 -10.02 -11.96 -15.36
CA SER A 151 -8.63 -11.94 -14.88
C SER A 151 -8.00 -10.58 -15.16
N LEU A 152 -7.16 -10.12 -14.23
CA LEU A 152 -6.61 -8.77 -14.18
C LEU A 152 -5.17 -8.81 -13.67
N ALA A 153 -4.30 -7.98 -14.24
CA ALA A 153 -2.95 -7.78 -13.73
C ALA A 153 -2.43 -6.38 -14.08
N GLY A 154 -1.75 -5.69 -13.15
CA GLY A 154 -0.81 -4.64 -13.52
C GLY A 154 0.35 -5.25 -14.33
N ALA A 155 0.74 -4.58 -15.41
CA ALA A 155 1.85 -4.99 -16.28
C ALA A 155 3.12 -4.17 -16.04
N GLY A 156 2.99 -3.01 -15.39
CA GLY A 156 4.04 -1.99 -15.31
C GLY A 156 4.17 -1.23 -16.63
N ASP A 157 5.11 -0.31 -16.74
CA ASP A 157 5.45 0.36 -18.01
C ASP A 157 6.01 -0.66 -19.04
N VAL A 158 5.14 -1.15 -19.94
CA VAL A 158 5.52 -2.10 -21.02
C VAL A 158 5.94 -1.35 -22.28
N ASN A 159 5.38 -0.16 -22.51
CA ASN A 159 5.58 0.59 -23.74
C ASN A 159 6.81 1.54 -23.69
N GLY A 160 7.28 1.90 -22.50
CA GLY A 160 8.44 2.76 -22.22
C GLY A 160 8.12 4.26 -22.10
N ASP A 161 6.87 4.66 -21.83
CA ASP A 161 6.45 6.06 -21.71
C ASP A 161 6.52 6.62 -20.27
N GLY A 162 6.75 5.76 -19.29
CA GLY A 162 6.88 6.12 -17.87
C GLY A 162 5.58 6.07 -17.06
N LEU A 163 4.50 5.52 -17.62
CA LEU A 163 3.24 5.23 -16.92
C LEU A 163 3.04 3.71 -16.81
N ASP A 164 2.31 3.24 -15.80
CA ASP A 164 2.04 1.81 -15.70
C ASP A 164 0.91 1.37 -16.65
N ASP A 165 1.13 0.25 -17.34
CA ASP A 165 0.16 -0.42 -18.20
C ASP A 165 -0.53 -1.57 -17.45
N PHE A 166 -1.67 -2.06 -17.97
CA PHE A 166 -2.42 -3.15 -17.34
C PHE A 166 -3.09 -4.14 -18.32
N LEU A 167 -3.31 -5.36 -17.83
CA LEU A 167 -3.87 -6.49 -18.55
C LEU A 167 -5.30 -6.82 -18.11
N ILE A 168 -6.19 -7.02 -19.09
CA ILE A 168 -7.54 -7.55 -18.93
C ILE A 168 -7.65 -8.89 -19.67
N GLY A 169 -8.19 -9.93 -19.04
CA GLY A 169 -8.49 -11.21 -19.69
C GLY A 169 -9.98 -11.40 -20.00
N ALA A 170 -10.26 -12.00 -21.16
CA ALA A 170 -11.58 -12.47 -21.60
C ALA A 170 -11.45 -13.93 -22.08
N PHE A 171 -11.54 -14.90 -21.17
CA PHE A 171 -11.13 -16.28 -21.44
C PHE A 171 -12.01 -17.02 -22.45
N SER A 172 -13.26 -16.59 -22.67
CA SER A 172 -14.19 -17.22 -23.61
C SER A 172 -14.31 -16.48 -24.94
N ALA A 173 -13.60 -15.35 -25.11
CA ALA A 173 -13.55 -14.65 -26.38
C ALA A 173 -13.10 -15.57 -27.53
N GLN A 174 -13.59 -15.30 -28.74
CA GLN A 174 -13.49 -16.25 -29.85
C GLN A 174 -12.75 -15.72 -31.11
N PRO A 175 -11.63 -14.97 -31.00
CA PRO A 175 -10.93 -14.44 -32.17
C PRO A 175 -10.47 -15.52 -33.16
N ASN A 176 -10.19 -16.74 -32.66
CA ASN A 176 -9.70 -17.88 -33.45
C ASN A 176 -10.58 -19.14 -33.27
N GLY A 177 -11.86 -18.95 -32.95
CA GLY A 177 -12.81 -20.03 -32.66
C GLY A 177 -13.13 -20.21 -31.17
N ALA A 178 -13.97 -21.21 -30.86
CA ALA A 178 -14.58 -21.38 -29.54
C ALA A 178 -13.57 -21.39 -28.38
N ASN A 179 -13.76 -20.47 -27.43
CA ASN A 179 -12.96 -20.28 -26.23
C ASN A 179 -11.44 -20.21 -26.51
N SER A 180 -11.05 -19.57 -27.62
CA SER A 180 -9.63 -19.29 -27.91
C SER A 180 -9.03 -18.22 -27.00
N GLY A 181 -9.88 -17.42 -26.35
CA GLY A 181 -9.53 -16.36 -25.41
C GLY A 181 -9.03 -15.09 -26.10
N ARG A 182 -9.05 -13.98 -25.36
CA ARG A 182 -8.26 -12.79 -25.66
C ARG A 182 -7.72 -12.17 -24.37
N ALA A 183 -6.55 -11.56 -24.46
CA ALA A 183 -5.99 -10.71 -23.42
C ALA A 183 -5.72 -9.34 -24.04
N TYR A 184 -6.04 -8.29 -23.29
CA TYR A 184 -5.90 -6.90 -23.72
C TYR A 184 -4.86 -6.23 -22.83
N LEU A 185 -3.84 -5.62 -23.42
CA LEU A 185 -2.92 -4.73 -22.71
C LEU A 185 -3.40 -3.29 -22.98
N VAL A 186 -3.72 -2.55 -21.94
CA VAL A 186 -4.17 -1.16 -22.02
C VAL A 186 -3.01 -0.28 -21.56
N PHE A 187 -2.68 0.75 -22.33
CA PHE A 187 -1.58 1.64 -21.98
C PHE A 187 -2.01 2.77 -21.04
N GLY A 188 -1.09 3.17 -20.16
CA GLY A 188 -1.23 4.37 -19.32
C GLY A 188 -1.43 5.66 -20.15
N THR A 189 -2.07 6.69 -19.58
CA THR A 189 -2.07 8.03 -20.20
C THR A 189 -2.40 9.19 -19.26
N THR A 190 -1.58 10.24 -19.33
CA THR A 190 -1.85 11.55 -18.68
C THR A 190 -2.91 12.40 -19.40
N THR A 191 -3.36 12.01 -20.60
CA THR A 191 -4.43 12.75 -21.31
C THR A 191 -5.83 12.39 -20.82
N GLY A 192 -5.93 11.42 -19.91
CA GLY A 192 -7.19 10.84 -19.45
C GLY A 192 -7.75 9.78 -20.39
N PHE A 193 -8.62 8.93 -19.84
CA PHE A 193 -9.22 7.79 -20.53
C PHE A 193 -10.66 8.08 -20.97
N PRO A 194 -11.13 7.49 -22.08
CA PRO A 194 -12.55 7.41 -22.39
C PRO A 194 -13.31 6.70 -21.26
N SER A 195 -14.49 7.21 -20.88
CA SER A 195 -15.36 6.59 -19.89
C SER A 195 -16.78 6.43 -20.47
N PRO A 196 -17.18 5.23 -20.93
CA PRO A 196 -16.40 3.98 -20.93
C PRO A 196 -15.34 3.92 -22.04
N LEU A 197 -14.32 3.09 -21.84
CA LEU A 197 -13.38 2.62 -22.87
C LEU A 197 -13.88 1.28 -23.42
N ALA A 198 -14.15 1.18 -24.72
CA ALA A 198 -14.41 -0.10 -25.36
C ALA A 198 -13.08 -0.82 -25.64
N LEU A 199 -12.95 -2.08 -25.24
CA LEU A 199 -11.71 -2.85 -25.51
C LEU A 199 -11.46 -3.05 -27.02
N SER A 200 -12.52 -3.07 -27.83
CA SER A 200 -12.42 -3.07 -29.30
C SER A 200 -11.86 -1.78 -29.90
N ALA A 201 -11.69 -0.71 -29.12
CA ALA A 201 -11.06 0.54 -29.55
C ALA A 201 -9.53 0.58 -29.31
N LEU A 202 -8.94 -0.47 -28.75
CA LEU A 202 -7.49 -0.61 -28.62
C LEU A 202 -6.84 -0.81 -30.00
N ASN A 203 -5.88 0.03 -30.35
CA ASN A 203 -5.41 0.22 -31.73
C ASN A 203 -3.88 0.33 -31.89
N GLY A 204 -3.12 -0.04 -30.86
CA GLY A 204 -1.66 0.06 -30.81
C GLY A 204 -1.12 1.40 -30.28
N SER A 205 -1.95 2.45 -30.19
CA SER A 205 -1.56 3.74 -29.58
C SER A 205 -2.05 3.91 -28.14
N ASN A 206 -3.02 3.09 -27.72
CA ASN A 206 -3.70 3.11 -26.42
C ASN A 206 -3.75 1.72 -25.76
N GLY A 207 -3.07 0.74 -26.36
CA GLY A 207 -3.10 -0.67 -25.97
C GLY A 207 -3.18 -1.61 -27.18
N VAL A 208 -3.07 -2.92 -26.92
CA VAL A 208 -3.08 -4.02 -27.90
C VAL A 208 -3.99 -5.17 -27.43
N GLN A 209 -4.30 -6.09 -28.34
CA GLN A 209 -5.24 -7.22 -28.16
C GLN A 209 -4.74 -8.50 -28.86
#